data_AF-A0A2V4AC67-F1
#
_entry.id   AF-A0A2V4AC67-F1
#
_cell.length_a   1.000
_cell.length_b   1.000
_cell.length_c   1.000
_cell.angle_alpha   90.00
_cell.angle_beta   90.00
_cell.angle_gamma   90.00
#
_symmetry.space_group_name_H-M   'P 1'
#
loop_
_entity.id
_entity.type
_entity.pdbx_description
1 polymer ?
#
loop_
_entity_poly.entity_id
_entity_poly.type
_entity_poly.pdbx_seq_one_letter_code
_entity_poly.pdbx_strand_id
1 'polypeptide(L)'
;MSAAAATQTRTASLDRGGCPARRHGTRSARLHYRCECPDAIAKSRRYERLEAAGRGHLDPDIDHRVNRLGSVRRVRALCALGFPVAELDVMLRELGVKSGVHFLYSRGRRRVYQSTARVVDVLYQQLRHTRPAGVRRRHAREHWHTPDEWDLVDIDDPNADPCTVLQRDNVFKPRVSADAYTADGRLVLCRTHPRPVLWDGDTAREARQAIAVCAQCPIIRDCLRTALLNGEEHGVWGGLSAPQRQQVRQQLQNQLSGRAMAGSAELRRVLDTFAPQEVRRP
;
A
#
# COMPACT_ATOMS: atom_id res chain seq x y z
N MET A 1 -18.38 34.19 -25.27
CA MET A 1 -19.80 34.11 -24.83
C MET A 1 -20.02 32.67 -24.33
N SER A 2 -19.78 32.45 -23.03
CA SER A 2 -20.81 32.19 -21.99
C SER A 2 -21.54 30.86 -22.22
N ALA A 3 -21.05 29.74 -21.68
CA ALA A 3 -21.21 29.23 -20.30
C ALA A 3 -22.59 28.57 -20.05
N ALA A 4 -22.58 27.25 -19.84
CA ALA A 4 -23.62 26.53 -19.11
C ALA A 4 -22.96 25.40 -18.30
N ALA A 5 -22.35 25.80 -17.19
CA ALA A 5 -21.94 24.89 -16.13
C ALA A 5 -23.20 24.41 -15.40
N ALA A 6 -23.34 23.09 -15.24
CA ALA A 6 -24.35 22.45 -14.42
C ALA A 6 -24.17 22.90 -12.96
N THR A 7 -24.84 23.97 -12.59
CA THR A 7 -24.97 24.40 -11.20
C THR A 7 -25.86 23.39 -10.50
N GLN A 8 -25.24 22.61 -9.62
CA GLN A 8 -25.93 21.80 -8.62
C GLN A 8 -27.01 22.64 -7.97
N THR A 9 -28.25 22.16 -8.08
CA THR A 9 -29.42 22.72 -7.41
C THR A 9 -29.16 22.68 -5.89
N ARG A 10 -28.61 23.77 -5.33
CA ARG A 10 -28.71 24.05 -3.90
C ARG A 10 -30.20 24.16 -3.63
N THR A 11 -30.81 23.09 -3.13
CA THR A 11 -32.16 23.11 -2.57
C THR A 11 -32.23 24.27 -1.60
N ALA A 12 -32.98 25.31 -1.99
CA ALA A 12 -33.24 26.47 -1.16
C ALA A 12 -33.73 25.96 0.19
N SER A 13 -33.02 26.33 1.24
CA SER A 13 -33.45 26.07 2.60
C SER A 13 -34.78 26.78 2.82
N LEU A 14 -35.85 26.01 2.89
CA LEU A 14 -37.15 26.51 3.31
C LEU A 14 -37.03 27.12 4.73
N ASP A 15 -37.89 28.10 4.96
CA ASP A 15 -37.96 29.04 6.06
C ASP A 15 -37.48 28.50 7.44
N ARG A 16 -36.51 29.19 8.04
CA ARG A 16 -35.86 28.84 9.31
C ARG A 16 -36.32 29.72 10.48
N GLY A 17 -37.26 30.65 10.26
CA GLY A 17 -37.58 31.75 11.17
C GLY A 17 -38.08 31.37 12.57
N GLY A 18 -38.41 30.11 12.85
CA GLY A 18 -38.98 29.66 14.13
C GLY A 18 -38.19 28.60 14.90
N CYS A 19 -37.01 28.16 14.43
CA CYS A 19 -36.27 27.08 15.09
C CYS A 19 -35.27 27.62 16.13
N PRO A 20 -35.35 27.25 17.43
CA PRO A 20 -34.49 27.80 18.49
C PRO A 20 -33.07 27.20 18.52
N ALA A 21 -32.76 26.25 17.63
CA ALA A 21 -31.49 25.53 17.66
C ALA A 21 -30.31 26.43 17.24
N ARG A 22 -29.11 26.16 17.77
CA ARG A 22 -27.87 26.85 17.33
C ARG A 22 -27.26 26.28 16.05
N ARG A 23 -27.73 25.10 15.63
CA ARG A 23 -27.35 24.42 14.39
C ARG A 23 -28.62 23.85 13.77
N HIS A 24 -28.70 23.86 12.43
CA HIS A 24 -29.90 23.43 11.70
C HIS A 24 -29.57 22.46 10.56
N GLY A 25 -30.62 21.84 10.00
CA GLY A 25 -30.58 21.08 8.74
C GLY A 25 -29.70 19.83 8.66
N THR A 26 -29.27 19.32 9.81
CA THR A 26 -28.47 18.09 9.90
C THR A 26 -29.04 17.16 10.96
N ARG A 27 -28.76 15.86 10.85
CA ARG A 27 -29.12 14.88 11.89
C ARG A 27 -28.51 15.26 13.25
N SER A 28 -27.26 15.69 13.27
CA SER A 28 -26.60 16.15 14.51
C SER A 28 -27.27 17.39 15.11
N ALA A 29 -27.78 18.31 14.28
CA ALA A 29 -28.58 19.44 14.75
C ALA A 29 -29.84 18.97 15.50
N ARG A 30 -30.54 17.95 14.99
CA ARG A 30 -31.71 17.38 15.66
C ARG A 30 -31.36 16.68 16.97
N LEU A 31 -30.32 15.86 16.98
CA LEU A 31 -29.93 15.06 18.15
C LEU A 31 -29.34 15.88 19.29
N HIS A 32 -28.48 16.86 18.99
CA HIS A 32 -27.70 17.56 20.01
C HIS A 32 -28.15 19.00 20.27
N TYR A 33 -28.86 19.61 19.32
CA TYR A 33 -29.24 21.03 19.38
C TYR A 33 -30.75 21.24 19.33
N ARG A 34 -31.55 20.18 19.48
CA ARG A 34 -33.03 20.20 19.48
C ARG A 34 -33.60 20.92 18.25
N CYS A 35 -32.97 20.74 17.09
CA CYS A 35 -33.49 21.30 15.85
C CYS A 35 -34.78 20.58 15.43
N GLU A 36 -35.83 21.37 15.21
CA GLU A 36 -37.16 20.92 14.76
C GLU A 36 -37.45 21.30 13.30
N CYS A 37 -36.44 21.76 12.55
CA CYS A 37 -36.63 22.04 11.14
C CYS A 37 -37.04 20.77 10.37
N PRO A 38 -37.95 20.87 9.38
CA PRO A 38 -38.44 19.72 8.62
C PRO A 38 -37.33 18.88 7.98
N ASP A 39 -36.26 19.51 7.52
CA ASP A 39 -35.09 18.86 6.93
C ASP A 39 -34.30 18.04 7.96
N ALA A 40 -34.06 18.57 9.16
CA ALA A 40 -33.39 17.87 10.24
C ALA A 40 -34.21 16.67 10.76
N ILE A 41 -35.54 16.81 10.81
CA ILE A 41 -36.49 15.74 11.14
C ILE A 41 -36.43 14.63 10.08
N ALA A 42 -36.55 15.00 8.79
CA ALA A 42 -36.51 14.04 7.69
C ALA A 42 -35.20 13.24 7.65
N LYS A 43 -34.07 13.90 7.90
CA LYS A 43 -32.75 13.26 7.98
C LYS A 43 -32.65 12.28 9.17
N SER A 44 -33.15 12.66 10.36
CA SER A 44 -33.17 11.75 11.52
C SER A 44 -34.04 10.52 11.28
N ARG A 45 -35.25 10.69 10.73
CA ARG A 45 -36.14 9.57 10.39
C ARG A 45 -35.57 8.65 9.32
N ARG A 46 -34.86 9.19 8.32
CA ARG A 46 -34.18 8.37 7.31
C ARG A 46 -33.10 7.52 7.94
N TYR A 47 -32.29 8.11 8.82
CA TYR A 47 -31.27 7.40 9.57
C TYR A 47 -31.86 6.26 10.40
N GLU A 48 -32.87 6.55 11.21
CA GLU A 48 -33.54 5.56 12.06
C GLU A 48 -34.08 4.37 11.24
N ARG A 49 -34.68 4.64 10.07
CA ARG A 49 -35.13 3.58 9.14
C ARG A 49 -33.98 2.75 8.58
N LEU A 50 -32.87 3.38 8.20
CA LEU A 50 -31.71 2.68 7.64
C LEU A 50 -31.01 1.83 8.70
N GLU A 51 -30.83 2.35 9.92
CA GLU A 51 -30.29 1.61 11.06
C GLU A 51 -31.16 0.43 11.46
N ALA A 52 -32.49 0.60 11.54
CA ALA A 52 -33.41 -0.49 11.82
C ALA A 52 -33.33 -1.63 10.79
N ALA A 53 -32.92 -1.30 9.55
CA ALA A 53 -32.66 -2.26 8.49
C ALA A 53 -31.21 -2.78 8.42
N GLY A 54 -30.35 -2.46 9.39
CA GLY A 54 -28.91 -2.80 9.38
C GLY A 54 -28.09 -2.09 8.29
N ARG A 55 -28.67 -1.07 7.65
CA ARG A 55 -28.13 -0.34 6.50
C ARG A 55 -27.76 1.11 6.83
N GLY A 56 -27.53 1.44 8.10
CA GLY A 56 -27.18 2.80 8.54
C GLY A 56 -25.98 3.40 7.80
N HIS A 57 -25.02 2.56 7.38
CA HIS A 57 -23.86 2.96 6.57
C HIS A 57 -24.21 3.53 5.19
N LEU A 58 -25.42 3.27 4.67
CA LEU A 58 -25.92 3.82 3.40
C LEU A 58 -26.57 5.20 3.57
N ASP A 59 -26.70 5.72 4.80
CA ASP A 59 -27.24 7.06 4.99
C ASP A 59 -26.27 8.11 4.42
N PRO A 60 -26.67 8.90 3.40
CA PRO A 60 -25.78 9.85 2.75
C PRO A 60 -25.42 11.06 3.63
N ASP A 61 -26.11 11.29 4.76
CA ASP A 61 -25.75 12.31 5.74
C ASP A 61 -24.77 11.79 6.82
N ILE A 62 -24.49 10.49 6.87
CA ILE A 62 -23.41 9.96 7.70
C ILE A 62 -22.13 9.91 6.88
N ASP A 63 -21.18 10.74 7.27
CA ASP A 63 -19.81 10.63 6.79
C ASP A 63 -19.13 9.42 7.45
N HIS A 64 -19.34 8.23 6.88
CA HIS A 64 -18.76 7.00 7.40
C HIS A 64 -17.25 6.97 7.18
N ARG A 65 -16.56 6.21 8.04
CA ARG A 65 -15.11 6.12 8.00
C ARG A 65 -14.64 4.99 7.09
N VAL A 66 -13.89 5.33 6.05
CA VAL A 66 -13.28 4.41 5.08
C VAL A 66 -11.81 4.15 5.38
N ASN A 67 -11.23 3.09 4.81
CA ASN A 67 -9.80 2.82 4.94
C ASN A 67 -8.98 4.00 4.38
N ARG A 68 -7.98 4.47 5.13
CA ARG A 68 -7.14 5.61 4.70
C ARG A 68 -6.13 5.27 3.61
N LEU A 69 -5.91 3.98 3.32
CA LEU A 69 -4.82 3.52 2.47
C LEU A 69 -4.83 4.19 1.09
N GLY A 70 -6.00 4.24 0.44
CA GLY A 70 -6.18 4.91 -0.84
C GLY A 70 -5.81 6.39 -0.82
N SER A 71 -6.27 7.12 0.20
CA SER A 71 -5.95 8.55 0.36
C SER A 71 -4.45 8.77 0.62
N VAL A 72 -3.83 7.90 1.44
CA VAL A 72 -2.39 7.93 1.70
C VAL A 72 -1.60 7.70 0.42
N ARG A 73 -1.95 6.68 -0.39
CA ARG A 73 -1.27 6.37 -1.64
C ARG A 73 -1.38 7.50 -2.66
N ARG A 74 -2.57 8.08 -2.85
CA ARG A 74 -2.80 9.21 -3.76
C ARG A 74 -1.94 10.43 -3.41
N VAL A 75 -1.92 10.84 -2.13
CA VAL A 75 -1.08 11.98 -1.69
C VAL A 75 0.40 11.67 -1.88
N ARG A 76 0.85 10.45 -1.52
CA ARG A 76 2.23 10.01 -1.75
C ARG A 76 2.62 10.03 -3.23
N ALA A 77 1.69 9.67 -4.11
CA ALA A 77 1.92 9.67 -5.54
C ALA A 77 2.12 11.09 -6.10
N LEU A 78 1.31 12.06 -5.66
CA LEU A 78 1.54 13.47 -5.98
C LEU A 78 2.91 13.96 -5.47
N CYS A 79 3.30 13.54 -4.27
CA CYS A 79 4.64 13.85 -3.75
C CYS A 79 5.76 13.22 -4.59
N ALA A 80 5.57 11.99 -5.09
CA ALA A 80 6.52 11.34 -5.99
C ALA A 80 6.64 12.07 -7.35
N LEU A 81 5.54 12.69 -7.80
CA LEU A 81 5.50 13.53 -9.00
C LEU A 81 6.19 14.90 -8.80
N GLY A 82 6.32 15.35 -7.55
CA GLY A 82 7.09 16.54 -7.18
C GLY A 82 6.34 17.55 -6.31
N PHE A 83 5.07 17.32 -5.98
CA PHE A 83 4.30 18.24 -5.13
C PHE A 83 4.78 18.21 -3.67
N PRO A 84 5.15 19.36 -3.07
CA PRO A 84 5.54 19.40 -1.67
C PRO A 84 4.33 19.14 -0.76
N VAL A 85 4.53 18.38 0.32
CA VAL A 85 3.45 18.03 1.25
C VAL A 85 2.75 19.26 1.83
N ALA A 86 3.50 20.34 2.11
CA ALA A 86 2.95 21.57 2.63
C ALA A 86 1.93 22.22 1.67
N GLU A 87 2.18 22.18 0.37
CA GLU A 87 1.27 22.71 -0.65
C GLU A 87 0.01 21.85 -0.74
N LEU A 88 0.16 20.52 -0.74
CA LEU A 88 -0.97 19.60 -0.70
C LEU A 88 -1.81 19.74 0.57
N ASP A 89 -1.20 20.05 1.72
CA ASP A 89 -1.91 20.33 2.98
C ASP A 89 -2.78 21.58 2.86
N VAL A 90 -2.24 22.66 2.29
CA VAL A 90 -3.00 23.89 2.03
C VAL A 90 -4.18 23.61 1.09
N MET A 91 -3.93 22.99 -0.07
CA MET A 91 -4.98 22.66 -1.04
C MET A 91 -6.10 21.81 -0.42
N LEU A 92 -5.76 20.78 0.36
CA LEU A 92 -6.75 19.93 1.01
C LEU A 92 -7.58 20.69 2.05
N ARG A 93 -6.96 21.61 2.82
CA ARG A 93 -7.67 22.44 3.79
C ARG A 93 -8.64 23.41 3.11
N GLU A 94 -8.22 24.03 2.01
CA GLU A 94 -9.06 24.92 1.19
C GLU A 94 -10.26 24.17 0.60
N LEU A 95 -10.07 22.91 0.21
CA LEU A 95 -11.15 22.01 -0.23
C LEU A 95 -12.00 21.44 0.93
N GLY A 96 -11.79 21.90 2.17
CA GLY A 96 -12.63 21.58 3.33
C GLY A 96 -12.16 20.40 4.18
N VAL A 97 -11.00 19.80 3.91
CA VAL A 97 -10.42 18.75 4.75
C VAL A 97 -9.75 19.38 5.97
N LYS A 98 -10.48 19.47 7.08
CA LYS A 98 -10.00 20.11 8.33
C LYS A 98 -8.69 19.52 8.87
N SER A 99 -8.47 18.22 8.67
CA SER A 99 -7.25 17.54 9.11
C SER A 99 -6.07 17.71 8.17
N GLY A 100 -6.26 18.33 7.00
CA GLY A 100 -5.26 18.39 5.93
C GLY A 100 -4.66 17.01 5.65
N VAL A 101 -3.33 16.94 5.55
CA VAL A 101 -2.56 15.69 5.33
C VAL A 101 -2.25 14.90 6.60
N HIS A 102 -2.81 15.24 7.77
CA HIS A 102 -2.46 14.56 9.03
C HIS A 102 -2.68 13.02 8.97
N PHE A 103 -3.61 12.55 8.13
CA PHE A 103 -3.83 11.12 7.90
C PHE A 103 -2.65 10.40 7.24
N LEU A 104 -1.72 11.12 6.59
CA LEU A 104 -0.50 10.59 5.98
C LEU A 104 0.44 10.02 7.05
N TYR A 105 0.63 10.77 8.14
CA TYR A 105 1.62 10.48 9.19
C TYR A 105 1.05 9.72 10.40
N SER A 106 -0.27 9.64 10.51
CA SER A 106 -0.94 9.03 11.65
C SER A 106 -0.68 7.51 11.72
N ARG A 107 0.16 7.04 12.65
CA ARG A 107 0.41 5.60 12.86
C ARG A 107 -0.80 4.85 13.44
N GLY A 108 -1.60 5.49 14.30
CA GLY A 108 -2.75 4.87 14.96
C GLY A 108 -4.10 5.01 14.23
N ARG A 109 -4.26 6.00 13.34
CA ARG A 109 -5.54 6.23 12.66
C ARG A 109 -5.59 5.42 11.36
N ARG A 110 -6.34 4.32 11.32
CA ARG A 110 -6.48 3.48 10.10
C ARG A 110 -7.59 3.91 9.15
N ARG A 111 -8.42 4.89 9.54
CA ARG A 111 -9.58 5.33 8.76
C ARG A 111 -9.68 6.85 8.66
N VAL A 112 -10.16 7.32 7.51
CA VAL A 112 -10.52 8.72 7.24
C VAL A 112 -12.02 8.82 7.00
N TYR A 113 -12.56 10.04 7.07
CA TYR A 113 -13.92 10.30 6.63
C TYR A 113 -14.05 10.04 5.12
N GLN A 114 -15.19 9.50 4.68
CA GLN A 114 -15.46 9.28 3.26
C GLN A 114 -15.40 10.59 2.47
N SER A 115 -15.89 11.68 3.06
CA SER A 115 -15.76 13.04 2.48
C SER A 115 -14.30 13.41 2.21
N THR A 116 -13.39 13.12 3.16
CA THR A 116 -11.95 13.34 3.01
C THR A 116 -11.37 12.50 1.88
N ALA A 117 -11.73 11.21 1.82
CA ALA A 117 -11.27 10.34 0.75
C ALA A 117 -11.70 10.85 -0.63
N ARG A 118 -12.95 11.32 -0.77
CA ARG A 118 -13.46 11.93 -2.02
C ARG A 118 -12.70 13.19 -2.41
N VAL A 119 -12.43 14.10 -1.48
CA VAL A 119 -11.67 15.32 -1.77
C VAL A 119 -10.24 15.01 -2.21
N VAL A 120 -9.59 14.05 -1.54
CA VAL A 120 -8.25 13.59 -1.92
C VAL A 120 -8.25 12.97 -3.32
N ASP A 121 -9.27 12.19 -3.66
CA ASP A 121 -9.42 11.61 -5.00
C ASP A 121 -9.57 12.70 -6.07
N VAL A 122 -10.45 13.69 -5.85
CA VAL A 122 -10.60 14.83 -6.78
C VAL A 122 -9.28 15.57 -6.98
N LEU A 123 -8.57 15.91 -5.90
CA LEU A 123 -7.29 16.60 -5.98
C LEU A 123 -6.24 15.76 -6.73
N TYR A 124 -6.19 14.44 -6.46
CA TYR A 124 -5.32 13.51 -7.17
C TYR A 124 -5.60 13.50 -8.67
N GLN A 125 -6.87 13.37 -9.07
CA GLN A 125 -7.25 13.34 -10.47
C GLN A 125 -6.87 14.64 -11.20
N GLN A 126 -6.95 15.78 -10.53
CA GLN A 126 -6.56 17.08 -11.09
C GLN A 126 -5.05 17.21 -11.30
N LEU A 127 -4.25 16.67 -10.38
CA LEU A 127 -2.80 16.89 -10.34
C LEU A 127 -1.95 15.76 -10.94
N ARG A 128 -2.52 14.57 -11.17
CA ARG A 128 -1.75 13.37 -11.56
C ARG A 128 -0.96 13.50 -12.88
N HIS A 129 -1.36 14.40 -13.77
CA HIS A 129 -0.68 14.66 -15.05
C HIS A 129 0.03 16.02 -15.11
N THR A 130 0.09 16.75 -13.99
CA THR A 130 0.74 18.06 -13.91
C THR A 130 2.00 18.01 -13.05
N ARG A 131 3.00 18.83 -13.37
CA ARG A 131 4.25 18.89 -12.61
C ARG A 131 4.46 20.30 -12.07
N PRO A 132 4.82 20.47 -10.78
CA PRO A 132 5.15 21.78 -10.23
C PRO A 132 6.48 22.28 -10.82
N ALA A 133 6.53 23.57 -11.15
CA ALA A 133 7.71 24.21 -11.73
C ALA A 133 8.86 24.27 -10.71
N GLY A 134 10.09 24.00 -11.14
CA GLY A 134 11.30 24.25 -10.35
C GLY A 134 11.63 23.25 -9.25
N VAL A 135 10.85 22.18 -9.05
CA VAL A 135 11.11 21.19 -7.99
C VAL A 135 11.97 20.03 -8.50
N ARG A 136 13.24 19.96 -8.07
CA ARG A 136 14.06 18.73 -8.21
C ARG A 136 13.52 17.67 -7.25
N ARG A 137 13.45 16.40 -7.66
CA ARG A 137 12.94 15.23 -6.89
C ARG A 137 13.58 15.11 -5.50
N ARG A 138 13.14 15.91 -4.52
CA ARG A 138 13.73 15.97 -3.17
C ARG A 138 13.33 14.76 -2.31
N HIS A 139 12.25 14.05 -2.67
CA HIS A 139 11.70 12.93 -1.91
C HIS A 139 12.05 11.53 -2.43
N ALA A 140 13.12 11.39 -3.21
CA ALA A 140 13.64 10.09 -3.67
C ALA A 140 14.03 9.10 -2.53
N ARG A 141 14.01 9.53 -1.26
CA ARG A 141 14.40 8.71 -0.11
C ARG A 141 13.32 7.75 0.40
N GLU A 142 12.04 7.95 0.07
CA GLU A 142 10.94 7.12 0.62
C GLU A 142 10.34 6.08 -0.36
N HIS A 143 10.90 5.92 -1.56
CA HIS A 143 10.41 4.95 -2.58
C HIS A 143 8.88 5.00 -2.79
N TRP A 144 8.31 6.21 -2.92
CA TRP A 144 6.89 6.36 -3.25
C TRP A 144 6.67 6.27 -4.76
N HIS A 145 5.61 5.56 -5.14
CA HIS A 145 5.22 5.35 -6.53
C HIS A 145 4.58 6.58 -7.16
N THR A 146 4.83 6.84 -8.45
CA THR A 146 4.20 7.95 -9.19
C THR A 146 2.74 7.62 -9.54
N PRO A 147 1.94 8.62 -9.96
CA PRO A 147 0.57 8.36 -10.40
C PRO A 147 0.50 7.37 -11.57
N ASP A 148 1.37 7.52 -12.57
CA ASP A 148 1.43 6.61 -13.73
C ASP A 148 1.65 5.15 -13.32
N GLU A 149 2.43 4.90 -12.27
CA GLU A 149 2.67 3.55 -11.75
C GLU A 149 1.44 3.00 -11.02
N TRP A 150 0.72 3.85 -10.28
CA TRP A 150 -0.54 3.47 -9.64
C TRP A 150 -1.68 3.26 -10.64
N ASP A 151 -1.68 3.94 -11.79
CA ASP A 151 -2.71 3.77 -12.83
C ASP A 151 -2.69 2.36 -13.46
N LEU A 152 -1.63 1.57 -13.22
CA LEU A 152 -1.50 0.17 -13.67
C LEU A 152 -2.20 -0.85 -12.75
N VAL A 153 -2.60 -0.44 -11.55
CA VAL A 153 -3.19 -1.32 -10.52
C VAL A 153 -4.35 -0.62 -9.82
N ASP A 154 -5.16 -1.36 -9.06
CA ASP A 154 -6.15 -0.73 -8.20
C ASP A 154 -5.46 -0.08 -6.99
N ILE A 155 -5.34 1.26 -6.99
CA ILE A 155 -4.72 2.03 -5.90
C ILE A 155 -5.40 1.82 -4.54
N ASP A 156 -6.66 1.39 -4.52
CA ASP A 156 -7.43 1.14 -3.30
C ASP A 156 -7.34 -0.32 -2.82
N ASP A 157 -6.91 -1.27 -3.66
CA ASP A 157 -6.67 -2.66 -3.27
C ASP A 157 -5.51 -2.74 -2.25
N PRO A 158 -5.73 -3.22 -1.02
CA PRO A 158 -4.68 -3.34 -0.03
C PRO A 158 -3.49 -4.21 -0.46
N ASN A 159 -3.65 -5.07 -1.45
CA ASN A 159 -2.62 -5.95 -1.98
C ASN A 159 -1.93 -5.41 -3.23
N ALA A 160 -2.41 -4.30 -3.80
CA ALA A 160 -1.79 -3.71 -4.98
C ALA A 160 -0.37 -3.18 -4.69
N ASP A 161 0.55 -3.55 -5.58
CA ASP A 161 1.92 -3.10 -5.60
C ASP A 161 2.37 -2.81 -7.04
N PRO A 162 2.49 -1.52 -7.42
CA PRO A 162 2.97 -1.12 -8.74
C PRO A 162 4.35 -1.68 -9.09
N CYS A 163 5.23 -1.93 -8.10
CA CYS A 163 6.54 -2.57 -8.33
C CYS A 163 6.39 -3.92 -9.06
N THR A 164 5.37 -4.70 -8.72
CA THR A 164 5.17 -6.05 -9.25
C THR A 164 4.75 -6.03 -10.73
N VAL A 165 3.99 -5.00 -11.15
CA VAL A 165 3.56 -4.86 -12.56
C VAL A 165 4.68 -4.28 -13.42
N LEU A 166 5.40 -3.27 -12.92
CA LEU A 166 6.52 -2.64 -13.63
C LEU A 166 7.70 -3.59 -13.88
N GLN A 167 7.85 -4.63 -13.07
CA GLN A 167 8.82 -5.71 -13.26
C GLN A 167 8.43 -6.67 -14.40
N ARG A 168 7.13 -6.82 -14.74
CA ARG A 168 6.65 -7.71 -15.82
C ARG A 168 6.89 -7.12 -17.22
N ASP A 169 6.78 -5.80 -17.36
CA ASP A 169 6.89 -5.11 -18.66
C ASP A 169 8.31 -4.62 -18.99
N ASN A 170 9.30 -4.90 -18.14
CA ASN A 170 10.72 -4.57 -18.34
C ASN A 170 11.02 -3.07 -18.58
N VAL A 171 10.08 -2.17 -18.25
CA VAL A 171 10.21 -0.70 -18.41
C VAL A 171 10.95 -0.07 -17.22
N PHE A 172 10.97 -0.72 -16.06
CA PHE A 172 11.72 -0.29 -14.89
C PHE A 172 13.10 -0.97 -14.84
N LYS A 173 14.16 -0.27 -15.26
CA LYS A 173 15.51 -0.60 -14.79
C LYS A 173 15.58 -0.13 -13.34
N PRO A 174 15.55 -1.01 -12.33
CA PRO A 174 15.77 -0.53 -10.98
C PRO A 174 17.13 0.15 -10.98
N ARG A 175 17.30 1.24 -10.23
CA ARG A 175 18.65 1.66 -9.82
C ARG A 175 19.16 0.60 -8.85
N VAL A 176 19.49 -0.56 -9.40
CA VAL A 176 20.14 -1.68 -8.73
C VAL A 176 21.51 -1.14 -8.33
N SER A 177 21.72 -0.93 -7.04
CA SER A 177 23.04 -0.56 -6.52
C SER A 177 24.04 -1.67 -6.86
N ALA A 178 25.33 -1.33 -7.01
CA ALA A 178 26.34 -2.29 -7.49
C ALA A 178 26.44 -3.55 -6.62
N ASP A 179 26.09 -3.45 -5.34
CA ASP A 179 26.00 -4.56 -4.38
C ASP A 179 24.87 -5.55 -4.67
N ALA A 180 23.92 -5.24 -5.56
CA ALA A 180 22.88 -6.18 -5.95
C ALA A 180 23.29 -7.12 -7.10
N TYR A 181 24.55 -7.08 -7.53
CA TYR A 181 25.15 -8.08 -8.40
C TYR A 181 26.20 -8.91 -7.65
N THR A 182 26.31 -10.18 -7.99
CA THR A 182 27.46 -11.00 -7.62
C THR A 182 28.70 -10.61 -8.45
N ALA A 183 29.89 -11.09 -8.05
CA ALA A 183 31.13 -10.82 -8.77
C ALA A 183 31.10 -11.30 -10.24
N ASP A 184 30.33 -12.35 -10.54
CA ASP A 184 30.07 -12.89 -11.88
C ASP A 184 28.88 -12.23 -12.61
N GLY A 185 28.34 -11.14 -12.07
CA GLY A 185 27.32 -10.31 -12.74
C GLY A 185 25.89 -10.85 -12.67
N ARG A 186 25.60 -11.84 -11.82
CA ARG A 186 24.21 -12.31 -11.62
C ARG A 186 23.47 -11.42 -10.64
N LEU A 187 22.20 -11.14 -10.96
CA LEU A 187 21.35 -10.28 -10.15
C LEU A 187 20.89 -10.98 -8.86
N VAL A 188 20.97 -10.28 -7.74
CA VAL A 188 20.51 -10.72 -6.42
C VAL A 188 19.15 -10.06 -6.11
N LEU A 189 18.05 -10.74 -6.46
CA LEU A 189 16.71 -10.18 -6.43
C LEU A 189 16.28 -9.62 -5.05
N CYS A 190 16.76 -10.21 -3.96
CA CYS A 190 16.42 -9.73 -2.62
C CYS A 190 16.99 -8.34 -2.31
N ARG A 191 18.16 -8.00 -2.88
CA ARG A 191 18.78 -6.68 -2.72
C ARG A 191 18.12 -5.61 -3.58
N THR A 192 17.37 -6.02 -4.61
CA THR A 192 16.64 -5.10 -5.49
C THR A 192 15.20 -4.85 -5.06
N HIS A 193 14.72 -5.58 -4.07
CA HIS A 193 13.33 -5.53 -3.67
C HIS A 193 13.06 -4.37 -2.71
N PRO A 194 11.93 -3.64 -2.87
CA PRO A 194 11.64 -2.43 -2.09
C PRO A 194 11.41 -2.67 -0.58
N ARG A 195 11.29 -3.94 -0.15
CA ARG A 195 11.02 -4.32 1.24
C ARG A 195 12.09 -5.27 1.80
N PRO A 196 13.24 -4.78 2.30
CA PRO A 196 14.30 -5.63 2.87
C PRO A 196 13.83 -6.50 4.04
N VAL A 197 12.94 -5.98 4.89
CA VAL A 197 12.34 -6.71 6.03
C VAL A 197 11.53 -7.94 5.62
N LEU A 198 11.21 -8.08 4.33
CA LEU A 198 10.49 -9.27 3.84
C LEU A 198 11.31 -10.55 4.05
N TRP A 199 12.65 -10.46 4.01
CA TRP A 199 13.54 -11.61 4.17
C TRP A 199 13.74 -12.04 5.62
N ASP A 200 13.34 -11.25 6.60
CA ASP A 200 13.32 -11.67 8.00
C ASP A 200 12.32 -12.82 8.19
N GLY A 201 11.22 -12.80 7.43
CA GLY A 201 10.27 -13.91 7.35
C GLY A 201 9.51 -14.16 8.67
N ASP A 202 9.39 -13.15 9.52
CA ASP A 202 8.77 -13.22 10.86
C ASP A 202 7.34 -13.76 10.82
N THR A 203 6.61 -13.51 9.74
CA THR A 203 5.27 -14.06 9.53
C THR A 203 5.25 -15.09 8.39
N ALA A 204 4.35 -16.08 8.51
CA ALA A 204 4.15 -17.07 7.44
C ALA A 204 3.78 -16.45 6.08
N ARG A 205 3.15 -15.27 6.09
CA ARG A 205 2.82 -14.53 4.86
C ARG A 205 4.08 -13.92 4.24
N GLU A 206 4.93 -13.28 5.04
CA GLU A 206 6.19 -12.70 4.58
C GLU A 206 7.15 -13.79 4.09
N ALA A 207 7.25 -14.90 4.81
CA ALA A 207 8.04 -16.04 4.38
C ALA A 207 7.58 -16.58 3.02
N ARG A 208 6.26 -16.77 2.80
CA ARG A 208 5.74 -17.20 1.49
C ARG A 208 6.05 -16.22 0.37
N GLN A 209 5.94 -14.92 0.64
CA GLN A 209 6.25 -13.87 -0.34
C GLN A 209 7.75 -13.85 -0.69
N ALA A 210 8.63 -13.90 0.32
CA ALA A 210 10.07 -13.97 0.11
C ALA A 210 10.48 -15.22 -0.69
N ILE A 211 9.89 -16.39 -0.36
CA ILE A 211 10.14 -17.66 -1.07
C ILE A 211 9.77 -17.53 -2.56
N ALA A 212 8.63 -16.90 -2.88
CA ALA A 212 8.20 -16.69 -4.26
C ALA A 212 9.17 -15.81 -5.07
N VAL A 213 9.81 -14.82 -4.43
CA VAL A 213 10.87 -14.01 -5.05
C VAL A 213 12.15 -14.83 -5.20
N CYS A 214 12.54 -15.59 -4.17
CA CYS A 214 13.73 -16.44 -4.20
C CYS A 214 13.67 -17.49 -5.31
N ALA A 215 12.49 -18.06 -5.59
CA ALA A 215 12.28 -19.07 -6.63
C ALA A 215 12.70 -18.59 -8.04
N GLN A 216 12.74 -17.28 -8.28
CA GLN A 216 13.13 -16.67 -9.56
C GLN A 216 14.58 -16.17 -9.56
N CYS A 217 15.28 -16.29 -8.43
CA CYS A 217 16.60 -15.69 -8.26
C CYS A 217 17.67 -16.55 -8.93
N PRO A 218 18.52 -15.98 -9.82
CA PRO A 218 19.55 -16.75 -10.54
C PRO A 218 20.67 -17.30 -9.63
N ILE A 219 20.72 -16.84 -8.38
CA ILE A 219 21.68 -17.31 -7.38
C ILE A 219 21.05 -18.24 -6.32
N ILE A 220 19.80 -18.67 -6.50
CA ILE A 220 19.05 -19.45 -5.49
C ILE A 220 19.84 -20.66 -4.99
N ARG A 221 20.51 -21.38 -5.88
CA ARG A 221 21.30 -22.57 -5.55
C ARG A 221 22.53 -22.26 -4.72
N ASP A 222 23.27 -21.21 -5.08
CA ASP A 222 24.46 -20.79 -4.33
C ASP A 222 24.06 -20.22 -2.97
N CYS A 223 22.98 -19.43 -2.94
CA CYS A 223 22.40 -18.89 -1.71
C CYS A 223 21.97 -20.00 -0.75
N LEU A 224 21.25 -21.03 -1.24
CA LEU A 224 20.82 -22.16 -0.43
C LEU A 224 22.02 -22.96 0.09
N ARG A 225 23.01 -23.22 -0.77
CA ARG A 225 24.24 -23.91 -0.39
C ARG A 225 24.95 -23.18 0.74
N THR A 226 25.19 -21.88 0.59
CA THR A 226 25.86 -21.07 1.61
C THR A 226 25.06 -21.07 2.91
N ALA A 227 23.73 -20.91 2.85
CA ALA A 227 22.89 -20.90 4.05
C ALA A 227 22.94 -22.23 4.82
N LEU A 228 22.96 -23.38 4.12
CA LEU A 228 23.06 -24.70 4.75
C LEU A 228 24.46 -24.96 5.34
N LEU A 229 25.52 -24.54 4.64
CA LEU A 229 26.91 -24.72 5.09
C LEU A 229 27.24 -23.83 6.30
N ASN A 230 26.84 -22.56 6.25
CA ASN A 230 27.05 -21.61 7.35
C ASN A 230 26.11 -21.89 8.52
N GLY A 231 24.95 -22.50 8.25
CA GLY A 231 23.96 -22.78 9.27
C GLY A 231 23.10 -21.59 9.64
N GLU A 232 22.72 -20.76 8.67
CA GLU A 232 21.92 -19.55 8.89
C GLU A 232 20.57 -19.87 9.57
N GLU A 233 20.41 -19.38 10.81
CA GLU A 233 19.29 -19.74 11.70
C GLU A 233 18.04 -18.87 11.52
N HIS A 234 18.16 -17.73 10.83
CA HIS A 234 17.09 -16.75 10.68
C HIS A 234 16.80 -16.40 9.22
N GLY A 235 15.63 -15.81 8.97
CA GLY A 235 15.27 -15.30 7.66
C GLY A 235 14.98 -16.36 6.60
N VAL A 236 14.71 -15.88 5.38
CA VAL A 236 14.49 -16.68 4.17
C VAL A 236 15.74 -16.66 3.32
N TRP A 237 16.27 -17.84 3.00
CA TRP A 237 17.50 -18.00 2.22
C TRP A 237 17.30 -19.12 1.21
N GLY A 238 17.72 -18.88 -0.03
CA GLY A 238 17.74 -19.93 -1.06
C GLY A 238 16.38 -20.60 -1.30
N GLY A 239 15.28 -19.88 -1.11
CA GLY A 239 13.91 -20.42 -1.29
C GLY A 239 13.32 -21.15 -0.09
N LEU A 240 13.99 -21.17 1.07
CA LEU A 240 13.49 -21.83 2.28
C LEU A 240 13.45 -20.87 3.46
N SER A 241 12.42 -20.98 4.30
CA SER A 241 12.35 -20.32 5.61
C SER A 241 13.31 -20.97 6.63
N ALA A 242 13.60 -20.28 7.72
CA ALA A 242 14.45 -20.81 8.79
C ALA A 242 13.99 -22.20 9.30
N PRO A 243 12.71 -22.43 9.64
CA PRO A 243 12.24 -23.75 10.06
C PRO A 243 12.43 -24.84 8.99
N GLN A 244 12.18 -24.51 7.71
CA GLN A 244 12.36 -25.44 6.60
C GLN A 244 13.84 -25.80 6.41
N ARG A 245 14.73 -24.81 6.46
CA ARG A 245 16.18 -25.05 6.37
C ARG A 245 16.70 -25.89 7.52
N GLN A 246 16.22 -25.65 8.75
CA GLN A 246 16.61 -26.45 9.91
C GLN A 246 16.24 -27.92 9.72
N GLN A 247 15.04 -28.22 9.23
CA GLN A 247 14.61 -29.59 8.92
C GLN A 247 15.53 -30.24 7.87
N VAL A 248 15.80 -29.54 6.77
CA VAL A 248 16.69 -30.01 5.71
C VAL A 248 18.11 -30.27 6.23
N ARG A 249 18.64 -29.34 7.05
CA ARG A 249 19.98 -29.46 7.63
C ARG A 249 20.08 -30.67 8.58
N GLN A 250 19.05 -30.92 9.40
CA GLN A 250 19.02 -32.07 10.30
C GLN A 250 18.99 -33.39 9.51
N GLN A 251 18.18 -33.48 8.46
CA GLN A 251 18.13 -34.65 7.59
C GLN A 251 19.49 -34.92 6.94
N LEU A 252 20.14 -33.86 6.46
CA LEU A 252 21.45 -33.94 5.82
C LEU A 252 22.53 -34.39 6.82
N GLN A 253 22.53 -33.85 8.04
CA GLN A 253 23.45 -34.27 9.10
C GLN A 253 23.29 -35.75 9.47
N ASN A 254 22.04 -36.23 9.56
CA ASN A 254 21.76 -37.64 9.85
C ASN A 254 22.31 -38.56 8.75
N GLN A 255 22.13 -38.18 7.47
CA GLN A 255 22.61 -38.94 6.31
C GLN A 255 24.14 -38.96 6.19
N LEU A 256 24.80 -37.86 6.56
CA LEU A 256 26.25 -37.74 6.45
C LEU A 256 27.00 -38.49 7.54
N SER A 257 26.36 -38.78 8.69
CA SER A 257 26.96 -39.55 9.80
C SER A 257 28.38 -39.09 10.17
N GLY A 258 28.60 -37.77 10.26
CA GLY A 258 29.90 -37.16 10.58
C GLY A 258 30.80 -36.81 9.39
N ARG A 259 30.43 -37.16 8.16
CA ARG A 259 31.14 -36.74 6.95
C ARG A 259 30.94 -35.25 6.66
N ALA A 260 31.93 -34.62 6.03
CA ALA A 260 31.85 -33.22 5.64
C ALA A 260 30.65 -32.97 4.71
N MET A 261 29.84 -31.97 5.04
CA MET A 261 28.68 -31.56 4.23
C MET A 261 29.11 -30.87 2.93
N ALA A 262 30.21 -30.13 2.95
CA ALA A 262 30.73 -29.45 1.78
C ALA A 262 31.12 -30.47 0.71
N GLY A 263 30.53 -30.35 -0.48
CA GLY A 263 30.83 -31.21 -1.63
C GLY A 263 30.17 -32.61 -1.60
N SER A 264 29.33 -32.92 -0.61
CA SER A 264 28.66 -34.21 -0.52
C SER A 264 27.59 -34.43 -1.60
N ALA A 265 27.34 -35.69 -1.96
CA ALA A 265 26.29 -36.05 -2.91
C ALA A 265 24.89 -35.80 -2.32
N GLU A 266 24.76 -35.94 -0.99
CA GLU A 266 23.56 -35.63 -0.22
C GLU A 266 23.22 -34.15 -0.33
N LEU A 267 24.20 -33.24 -0.15
CA LEU A 267 24.00 -31.81 -0.33
C LEU A 267 23.61 -31.49 -1.78
N ARG A 268 24.25 -32.13 -2.77
CA ARG A 268 23.89 -31.93 -4.18
C ARG A 268 22.43 -32.32 -4.44
N ARG A 269 21.97 -33.46 -3.93
CA ARG A 269 20.56 -33.91 -4.04
C ARG A 269 19.59 -32.91 -3.40
N VAL A 270 19.90 -32.42 -2.21
CA VAL A 270 19.10 -31.37 -1.55
C VAL A 270 19.00 -30.12 -2.43
N LEU A 271 20.14 -29.66 -2.97
CA LEU A 271 20.15 -28.49 -3.86
C LEU A 271 19.36 -28.75 -5.14
N ASP A 272 19.39 -29.96 -5.70
CA ASP A 272 18.60 -30.29 -6.90
C ASP A 272 17.10 -30.29 -6.62
N THR A 273 16.66 -30.73 -5.43
CA THR A 273 15.26 -30.73 -5.04
C THR A 273 14.70 -29.33 -4.80
N PHE A 274 15.44 -28.47 -4.09
CA PHE A 274 14.92 -27.18 -3.61
C PHE A 274 15.40 -25.98 -4.44
N ALA A 275 16.48 -26.14 -5.19
CA ALA A 275 17.07 -25.12 -6.06
C ALA A 275 17.54 -25.76 -7.38
N PRO A 276 16.61 -26.37 -8.15
CA PRO A 276 16.95 -27.01 -9.41
C PRO A 276 17.58 -25.98 -10.35
N GLN A 277 18.62 -26.40 -11.06
CA GLN A 277 19.20 -25.58 -12.12
C GLN A 277 18.30 -25.64 -13.35
N GLU A 278 17.23 -24.85 -13.38
CA GLU A 278 16.48 -24.66 -14.62
C GLU A 278 16.94 -23.40 -15.35
N VAL A 279 17.83 -23.68 -16.31
CA VAL A 279 17.85 -23.22 -17.71
C VAL A 279 17.73 -21.71 -17.96
N ARG A 280 18.84 -21.13 -18.46
CA ARG A 280 18.89 -19.91 -19.27
C ARG A 280 17.63 -19.79 -20.13
N ARG A 281 16.77 -18.80 -19.88
CA ARG A 281 15.88 -18.32 -20.93
C ARG A 281 16.69 -17.41 -21.88
N PRO A 282 16.54 -17.58 -23.20
CA PRO A 282 17.28 -16.83 -24.22
C PRO A 282 17.04 -15.33 -24.14
#